data_AF-A0A836STY7-F1
#
_entry.id   AF-A0A836STY7-F1
#
_cell.length_a   1.000
_cell.length_b   1.000
_cell.length_c   1.000
_cell.angle_alpha   90.00
_cell.angle_beta   90.00
_cell.angle_gamma   90.00
#
_symmetry.space_group_name_H-M   'P 1'
#
loop_
_entity.id
_entity.type
_entity.pdbx_description
1 polymer ?
#
loop_
_entity_poly.entity_id
_entity_poly.type
_entity_poly.pdbx_seq_one_letter_code
_entity_poly.pdbx_strand_id
1 'polypeptide(L)'
;MRPKAKNASRGLASGFTLVEVLLALVILGTGITVLVATTARSLAVARRAKEYQDMRYLLARLELTHPLQLEEEIQPGTEEGIFEPPYDEYRWQRTIEQVEAFELLPGVEADDRKLLYQVNVLIFRQRPRWAAGRRVVEEVTTYLYYPGEREGGSFSRQP
;
A
#
# COMPACT_ATOMS: atom_id res chain seq x y z
N MET A 1 3.66 -92.40 -14.43
CA MET A 1 2.50 -91.51 -14.71
C MET A 1 2.49 -90.41 -13.65
N ARG A 2 2.76 -89.14 -14.01
CA ARG A 2 2.80 -87.99 -13.09
C ARG A 2 1.59 -87.07 -13.38
N PRO A 3 0.75 -86.70 -12.40
CA PRO A 3 -0.22 -85.63 -12.60
C PRO A 3 0.41 -84.24 -12.40
N LYS A 4 0.05 -83.33 -13.32
CA LYS A 4 0.46 -81.92 -13.46
C LYS A 4 -0.16 -81.02 -12.37
N ALA A 5 0.62 -80.03 -11.96
CA ALA A 5 0.18 -78.84 -11.22
C ALA A 5 -0.81 -77.98 -12.02
N LYS A 6 -1.72 -77.28 -11.33
CA LYS A 6 -2.29 -75.98 -11.76
C LYS A 6 -2.55 -75.09 -10.56
N ASN A 7 -1.61 -74.19 -10.27
CA ASN A 7 -1.86 -72.99 -9.49
C ASN A 7 -2.87 -72.13 -10.26
N ALA A 8 -4.05 -71.91 -9.68
CA ALA A 8 -4.95 -70.86 -10.11
C ALA A 8 -4.97 -69.78 -9.03
N SER A 9 -3.95 -68.92 -9.04
CA SER A 9 -4.05 -67.61 -8.39
C SER A 9 -5.14 -66.84 -9.15
N ARG A 10 -6.37 -66.90 -8.63
CA ARG A 10 -7.47 -66.05 -9.08
C ARG A 10 -7.09 -64.61 -8.74
N GLY A 11 -6.53 -63.90 -9.72
CA GLY A 11 -6.41 -62.45 -9.63
C GLY A 11 -7.80 -61.88 -9.47
N LEU A 12 -8.08 -61.25 -8.33
CA LEU A 12 -9.21 -60.35 -8.20
C LEU A 12 -8.92 -59.13 -9.09
N ALA A 13 -9.26 -59.25 -10.37
CA ALA A 13 -9.37 -58.10 -11.26
C ALA A 13 -10.63 -57.33 -10.86
N SER A 14 -10.50 -56.53 -9.81
CA SER A 14 -11.50 -55.58 -9.34
C SER A 14 -11.62 -54.46 -10.37
N GLY A 15 -12.70 -54.47 -11.16
CA GLY A 15 -13.08 -53.30 -11.95
C GLY A 15 -13.38 -52.13 -11.01
N PHE A 16 -12.70 -51.01 -11.19
CA PHE A 16 -12.96 -49.75 -10.50
C PHE A 16 -14.47 -49.50 -10.47
N THR A 17 -15.03 -49.31 -9.28
CA THR A 17 -16.46 -49.00 -9.18
C THR A 17 -16.71 -47.59 -9.72
N LEU A 18 -17.87 -47.34 -10.33
CA LEU A 18 -18.26 -45.99 -10.77
C LEU A 18 -18.14 -44.97 -9.62
N VAL A 19 -18.46 -45.41 -8.40
CA VAL A 19 -18.35 -44.62 -7.16
C VAL A 19 -16.92 -44.16 -6.90
N GLU A 20 -15.92 -44.99 -7.20
CA GLU A 20 -14.51 -44.66 -6.97
C GLU A 20 -14.01 -43.55 -7.91
N VAL A 21 -14.39 -43.59 -9.19
CA VAL A 21 -14.07 -42.52 -10.14
C VAL A 21 -14.80 -41.23 -9.77
N LEU A 22 -16.07 -41.32 -9.37
CA LEU A 22 -16.83 -40.16 -8.90
C LEU A 22 -16.19 -39.55 -7.63
N LEU A 23 -15.78 -40.38 -6.68
CA LEU A 23 -15.09 -39.93 -5.47
C LEU A 23 -13.75 -39.25 -5.81
N ALA A 24 -12.96 -39.84 -6.71
CA ALA A 24 -11.71 -39.26 -7.17
C ALA A 24 -11.93 -37.89 -7.84
N LEU A 25 -12.97 -37.74 -8.65
CA LEU A 25 -13.34 -36.46 -9.28
C LEU A 25 -13.78 -35.42 -8.24
N VAL A 26 -14.50 -35.83 -7.19
CA VAL A 26 -14.90 -34.92 -6.10
C VAL A 26 -13.67 -34.44 -5.32
N ILE A 27 -12.75 -35.35 -4.98
CA ILE A 27 -11.49 -34.99 -4.30
C ILE A 27 -10.65 -34.07 -5.20
N LEU A 28 -10.55 -34.37 -6.49
CA LEU A 28 -9.81 -33.55 -7.43
C LEU A 28 -10.44 -32.15 -7.60
N GLY A 29 -11.75 -32.08 -7.80
CA GLY A 29 -12.46 -30.83 -7.98
C GLY A 29 -12.40 -29.93 -6.74
N THR A 30 -12.50 -30.51 -5.54
CA THR A 30 -12.32 -29.76 -4.29
C THR A 30 -10.89 -29.25 -4.14
N GLY A 31 -9.87 -30.07 -4.45
CA GLY A 31 -8.47 -29.65 -4.43
C GLY A 31 -8.18 -28.48 -5.39
N ILE A 32 -8.69 -28.55 -6.63
CA ILE A 32 -8.56 -27.46 -7.62
C ILE A 32 -9.24 -26.18 -7.12
N THR A 33 -10.43 -26.30 -6.53
CA THR A 33 -11.17 -25.14 -6.00
C THR A 33 -10.37 -24.42 -4.91
N VAL A 34 -9.78 -25.19 -3.99
CA VAL A 34 -8.92 -24.63 -2.94
C VAL A 34 -7.70 -23.94 -3.55
N LEU A 35 -7.03 -24.56 -4.52
CA LEU A 35 -5.87 -23.98 -5.22
C LEU A 35 -6.20 -22.66 -5.94
N VAL A 36 -7.34 -22.61 -6.63
CA VAL A 36 -7.78 -21.40 -7.33
C VAL A 36 -8.11 -20.30 -6.31
N ALA A 37 -8.81 -20.64 -5.24
CA ALA A 37 -9.17 -19.68 -4.19
C ALA A 37 -7.93 -19.10 -3.48
N THR A 38 -6.94 -19.92 -3.18
CA THR A 38 -5.68 -19.45 -2.56
C THR A 38 -4.88 -18.58 -3.52
N THR A 39 -4.80 -18.94 -4.80
CA THR A 39 -4.13 -18.14 -5.83
C THR A 39 -4.81 -16.79 -6.04
N ALA A 40 -6.14 -16.75 -6.05
CA ALA A 40 -6.88 -15.49 -6.15
C ALA A 40 -6.60 -14.58 -4.94
N ARG A 41 -6.51 -15.15 -3.74
CA ARG A 41 -6.16 -14.40 -2.52
C ARG A 41 -4.73 -13.87 -2.56
N SER A 42 -3.76 -14.67 -2.98
CA SER A 42 -2.36 -14.23 -3.06
C SER A 42 -2.17 -13.10 -4.08
N LEU A 43 -2.85 -13.19 -5.23
CA LEU A 43 -2.84 -12.13 -6.23
C LEU A 43 -3.48 -10.84 -5.70
N ALA A 44 -4.59 -10.94 -4.95
CA ALA A 44 -5.22 -9.78 -4.33
C ALA A 44 -4.28 -9.09 -3.33
N VAL A 45 -3.53 -9.87 -2.54
CA VAL A 45 -2.50 -9.34 -1.62
C VAL A 45 -1.35 -8.67 -2.39
N ALA A 46 -0.82 -9.33 -3.42
CA ALA A 46 0.26 -8.77 -4.24
C ALA A 46 -0.15 -7.44 -4.89
N ARG A 47 -1.39 -7.35 -5.39
CA ARG A 47 -1.94 -6.11 -5.94
C ARG A 47 -2.00 -5.00 -4.90
N ARG A 48 -2.44 -5.30 -3.67
CA ARG A 48 -2.49 -4.32 -2.57
C ARG A 48 -1.10 -3.86 -2.16
N ALA A 49 -0.14 -4.77 -2.09
CA ALA A 49 1.25 -4.44 -1.79
C ALA A 49 1.83 -3.50 -2.86
N LYS A 50 1.58 -3.77 -4.14
CA LYS A 50 1.99 -2.89 -5.24
C LYS A 50 1.34 -1.50 -5.12
N GLU A 51 0.02 -1.44 -4.95
CA GLU A 51 -0.70 -0.18 -4.79
C GLU A 51 -0.11 0.66 -3.64
N TYR A 52 0.20 0.04 -2.51
CA TYR A 52 0.86 0.70 -1.38
C TYR A 52 2.29 1.18 -1.70
N GLN A 53 3.09 0.36 -2.38
CA GLN A 53 4.44 0.76 -2.81
C GLN A 53 4.40 1.96 -3.76
N ASP A 54 3.47 1.96 -4.72
CA ASP A 54 3.26 3.08 -5.64
C ASP A 54 2.89 4.35 -4.86
N MET A 55 1.99 4.27 -3.86
CA MET A 55 1.59 5.45 -3.07
C MET A 55 2.76 6.00 -2.23
N ARG A 56 3.53 5.13 -1.58
CA ARG A 56 4.73 5.55 -0.83
C ARG A 56 5.76 6.24 -1.71
N TYR A 57 5.96 5.72 -2.92
CA TYR A 57 6.83 6.34 -3.90
C TYR A 57 6.32 7.72 -4.31
N LEU A 58 5.01 7.86 -4.56
CA LEU A 58 4.40 9.13 -4.93
C LEU A 58 4.47 10.17 -3.81
N LEU A 59 4.29 9.76 -2.55
CA LEU A 59 4.46 10.64 -1.40
C LEU A 59 5.90 11.16 -1.30
N ALA A 60 6.88 10.26 -1.37
CA ALA A 60 8.29 10.66 -1.37
C ALA A 60 8.63 11.57 -2.56
N ARG A 61 8.05 11.29 -3.74
CA ARG A 61 8.22 12.15 -4.92
C ARG A 61 7.63 13.54 -4.69
N LEU A 62 6.43 13.63 -4.10
CA LEU A 62 5.78 14.90 -3.77
C LEU A 62 6.65 15.75 -2.85
N GLU A 63 7.20 15.14 -1.80
CA GLU A 63 8.12 15.82 -0.86
C GLU A 63 9.38 16.34 -1.55
N LEU A 64 9.90 15.62 -2.55
CA LEU A 64 11.07 16.06 -3.31
C LEU A 64 10.76 17.17 -4.32
N THR A 65 9.59 17.13 -4.97
CA THR A 65 9.20 18.11 -5.99
C THR A 65 8.62 19.39 -5.40
N HIS A 66 7.93 19.29 -4.26
CA HIS A 66 7.28 20.40 -3.57
C HIS A 66 7.70 20.43 -2.08
N PRO A 67 8.99 20.69 -1.78
CA PRO A 67 9.53 20.59 -0.44
C PRO A 67 9.13 21.78 0.46
N LEU A 68 8.19 21.56 1.40
CA LEU A 68 7.82 22.58 2.40
C LEU A 68 8.99 23.02 3.29
N GLN A 69 9.92 22.11 3.57
CA GLN A 69 11.07 22.39 4.43
C GLN A 69 12.06 23.36 3.79
N LEU A 70 12.05 23.52 2.47
CA LEU A 70 12.97 24.41 1.76
C LEU A 70 12.39 25.81 1.55
N GLU A 71 11.09 26.01 1.80
CA GLU A 71 10.45 27.31 1.71
C GLU A 71 10.94 28.24 2.81
N GLU A 72 11.10 29.53 2.48
CA GLU A 72 11.49 30.58 3.43
C GLU A 72 10.35 30.93 4.39
N GLU A 73 9.11 30.69 3.99
CA GLU A 73 7.92 30.91 4.80
C GLU A 73 6.87 29.88 4.39
N ILE A 74 6.30 29.17 5.38
CA ILE A 74 5.24 28.19 5.14
C ILE A 74 3.90 28.90 5.23
N GLN A 75 3.18 28.96 4.11
CA GLN A 75 1.85 29.56 4.06
C GLN A 75 0.77 28.50 4.35
N PRO A 76 -0.11 28.71 5.34
CA PRO A 76 -1.31 27.89 5.50
C PRO A 76 -2.17 27.91 4.25
N GLY A 77 -2.78 26.78 3.90
CA GLY A 77 -3.61 26.70 2.72
C GLY A 77 -3.79 25.30 2.17
N THR A 78 -4.29 25.22 0.94
CA THR A 78 -4.44 23.97 0.20
C THR A 78 -3.73 24.08 -1.13
N GLU A 79 -2.88 23.11 -1.41
CA GLU A 79 -2.21 22.91 -2.69
C GLU A 79 -2.74 21.64 -3.33
N GLU A 80 -2.80 21.62 -4.66
CA GLU A 80 -3.23 20.44 -5.41
C GLU A 80 -2.46 20.31 -6.71
N GLY A 81 -2.38 19.07 -7.21
CA GLY A 81 -1.68 18.81 -8.46
C GLY A 81 -1.87 17.41 -9.02
N ILE A 82 -1.16 17.17 -10.11
CA ILE A 82 -1.14 15.90 -10.85
C ILE A 82 0.32 15.47 -10.91
N PHE A 83 0.57 14.16 -10.82
CA PHE A 83 1.89 13.64 -11.06
C PHE A 83 2.21 13.56 -12.56
N GLU A 84 3.48 13.67 -12.90
CA GLU A 84 3.92 13.45 -14.28
C GLU A 84 3.77 11.97 -14.70
N PRO A 85 3.69 11.68 -16.01
CA PRO A 85 3.76 10.32 -16.53
C PRO A 85 4.93 9.53 -15.92
N PRO A 86 4.75 8.24 -15.58
CA PRO A 86 3.59 7.39 -15.88
C PRO A 86 2.47 7.44 -14.82
N TYR A 87 2.45 8.44 -13.92
CA TYR A 87 1.53 8.52 -12.78
C TYR A 87 0.46 9.61 -12.93
N ASP A 88 0.21 10.08 -14.14
CA ASP A 88 -0.77 11.12 -14.48
C ASP A 88 -2.23 10.76 -14.14
N GLU A 89 -2.49 9.48 -13.85
CA GLU A 89 -3.76 9.02 -13.29
C GLU A 89 -3.94 9.31 -11.79
N TYR A 90 -2.88 9.73 -11.10
CA TYR A 90 -2.89 10.10 -9.69
C TYR A 90 -2.91 11.61 -9.51
N ARG A 91 -3.65 12.03 -8.50
CA ARG A 91 -3.73 13.42 -8.06
C ARG A 91 -3.34 13.49 -6.59
N TRP A 92 -2.80 14.62 -6.21
CA TRP A 92 -2.47 14.91 -4.84
C TRP A 92 -3.14 16.21 -4.40
N GLN A 93 -3.44 16.28 -3.11
CA GLN A 93 -3.90 17.47 -2.42
C GLN A 93 -3.15 17.55 -1.09
N ARG A 94 -2.60 18.71 -0.76
CA ARG A 94 -1.89 18.98 0.48
C ARG A 94 -2.59 20.13 1.20
N THR A 95 -3.07 19.87 2.41
CA THR A 95 -3.66 20.89 3.29
C THR A 95 -2.70 21.19 4.43
N ILE A 96 -2.40 22.46 4.65
CA ILE A 96 -1.44 22.95 5.65
C ILE A 96 -2.21 23.83 6.63
N GLU A 97 -2.22 23.43 7.90
CA GLU A 97 -2.93 24.12 8.98
C GLU A 97 -1.94 24.47 10.09
N GLN A 98 -1.97 25.71 10.59
CA GLN A 98 -1.17 26.10 11.74
C GLN A 98 -1.82 25.58 13.03
N VAL A 99 -1.00 25.00 13.91
CA VAL A 99 -1.44 24.46 15.21
C VAL A 99 -1.25 25.53 16.28
N GLU A 100 -2.32 26.28 16.57
CA GLU A 100 -2.32 27.37 17.58
C GLU A 100 -1.97 26.87 18.99
N ALA A 101 -2.33 25.63 19.33
CA ALA A 101 -2.08 25.06 20.66
C ALA A 101 -0.60 24.78 20.97
N PHE A 102 0.30 24.96 20.00
CA PHE A 102 1.74 24.73 20.20
C PHE A 102 2.34 25.63 21.28
N GLU A 103 1.91 26.89 21.34
CA GLU A 103 2.36 27.87 22.34
C GLU A 103 1.88 27.55 23.76
N LEU A 104 0.89 26.66 23.89
CA LEU A 104 0.33 26.23 25.19
C LEU A 104 1.07 25.01 25.78
N LEU A 105 2.06 24.45 25.06
CA LEU A 105 2.81 23.29 25.52
C LEU A 105 3.79 23.66 26.66
N PRO A 106 3.81 22.90 27.77
CA PRO A 106 4.71 23.19 28.89
C PRO A 106 6.18 23.04 28.47
N GLY A 107 6.99 24.07 28.74
CA GLY A 107 8.42 24.09 28.40
C GLY A 107 8.75 24.69 27.02
N VAL A 108 7.75 25.17 26.27
CA VAL A 108 7.95 25.98 25.07
C VAL A 108 7.90 27.45 25.48
N GLU A 109 9.02 28.16 25.30
CA GLU A 109 8.98 29.63 25.38
C GLU A 109 8.17 30.14 24.18
N ALA A 110 7.10 30.88 24.47
CA ALA A 110 6.28 31.53 23.44
C ALA A 110 7.17 32.48 22.63
N ASP A 111 7.47 32.06 21.41
CA ASP A 111 8.22 32.81 20.42
C ASP A 111 7.37 32.73 19.15
N ASP A 112 6.76 33.85 18.78
CA ASP A 112 5.86 33.97 17.62
C ASP A 112 6.51 33.54 16.30
N ARG A 113 7.85 33.33 16.28
CA ARG A 113 8.60 32.82 15.13
C ARG A 113 8.61 31.29 15.04
N LYS A 114 8.30 30.58 16.13
CA LYS A 114 8.31 29.11 16.20
C LYS A 114 6.90 28.58 16.00
N LEU A 115 6.64 28.09 14.80
CA LEU A 115 5.31 27.64 14.40
C LEU A 115 5.27 26.13 14.19
N LEU A 116 4.16 25.51 14.56
CA LEU A 116 3.87 24.11 14.25
C LEU A 116 2.78 24.06 13.19
N TYR A 117 3.03 23.34 12.11
CA TYR A 117 2.05 23.09 11.06
C TYR A 117 1.65 21.61 11.05
N GLN A 118 0.36 21.36 10.91
CA GLN A 118 -0.19 20.07 10.53
C GLN A 118 -0.32 20.04 9.00
N VAL A 119 0.36 19.10 8.37
CA VAL A 119 0.35 18.90 6.92
C VAL A 119 -0.37 17.60 6.64
N ASN A 120 -1.51 17.69 5.97
CA ASN A 120 -2.30 16.55 5.53
C ASN A 120 -2.15 16.38 4.02
N VAL A 121 -1.64 15.23 3.59
CA VAL A 121 -1.45 14.89 2.19
C VAL A 121 -2.42 13.77 1.82
N LEU A 122 -3.31 14.05 0.87
CA LEU A 122 -4.13 13.05 0.19
C LEU A 122 -3.55 12.73 -1.19
N ILE A 123 -3.37 11.45 -1.47
CA ILE A 123 -3.10 10.94 -2.82
C ILE A 123 -4.26 10.04 -3.24
N PHE A 124 -4.84 10.33 -4.40
CA PHE A 124 -5.96 9.56 -4.92
C PHE A 124 -5.85 9.35 -6.43
N ARG A 125 -6.27 8.17 -6.87
CA ARG A 125 -6.38 7.87 -8.31
C ARG A 125 -7.67 8.45 -8.86
N GLN A 126 -7.57 9.22 -9.94
CA GLN A 126 -8.75 9.71 -10.64
C GLN A 126 -9.37 8.57 -11.45
N ARG A 127 -10.60 8.16 -11.10
CA ARG A 127 -11.36 7.19 -11.90
C ARG A 127 -12.46 7.88 -12.69
N PRO A 128 -12.79 7.38 -13.89
CA PRO A 128 -13.96 7.84 -14.63
C PRO A 128 -15.22 7.74 -13.77
N ARG A 129 -16.13 8.71 -13.90
CA ARG A 129 -17.37 8.79 -13.10
C ARG A 129 -18.27 7.55 -13.20
N TRP A 130 -18.16 6.78 -14.28
CA TRP A 130 -18.91 5.54 -14.51
C TRP A 130 -18.32 4.31 -13.80
N ALA A 131 -17.09 4.38 -13.29
CA ALA A 131 -16.47 3.29 -12.54
C ALA A 131 -16.94 3.33 -11.08
N ALA A 132 -18.01 2.60 -10.76
CA ALA A 132 -18.49 2.45 -9.39
C ALA A 132 -17.46 1.65 -8.56
N GLY A 133 -16.84 2.30 -7.57
CA GLY A 133 -15.89 1.67 -6.65
C GLY A 133 -15.29 2.68 -5.65
N ARG A 134 -14.78 2.18 -4.52
CA ARG A 134 -14.07 3.01 -3.51
C ARG A 134 -12.95 3.80 -4.19
N ARG A 135 -12.92 5.13 -3.99
CA ARG A 135 -11.69 5.91 -4.23
C ARG A 135 -10.61 5.30 -3.36
N VAL A 136 -9.51 4.87 -3.98
CA VAL A 136 -8.30 4.57 -3.23
C VAL A 136 -7.77 5.93 -2.81
N VAL A 137 -7.93 6.24 -1.52
CA VAL A 137 -7.44 7.43 -0.87
C VAL A 137 -6.38 6.94 0.10
N GLU A 138 -5.13 7.35 -0.12
CA GLU A 138 -4.12 7.29 0.92
C GLU A 138 -3.98 8.69 1.50
N GLU A 139 -4.07 8.78 2.82
CA GLU A 139 -4.00 10.02 3.58
C GLU A 139 -2.86 9.89 4.57
N VAL A 140 -1.94 10.86 4.55
CA VAL A 140 -0.82 10.94 5.48
C VAL A 140 -0.84 12.30 6.14
N THR A 141 -0.94 12.30 7.47
CA THR A 141 -0.83 13.50 8.31
C THR A 141 0.54 13.54 8.95
N THR A 142 1.29 14.61 8.69
CA THR A 142 2.62 14.86 9.22
C THR A 142 2.61 16.20 9.95
N TYR A 143 3.32 16.30 11.06
CA TYR A 143 3.55 17.57 11.75
C TYR A 143 4.90 18.15 11.35
N LEU A 144 4.92 19.39 10.91
CA LEU A 144 6.11 20.11 10.48
C LEU A 144 6.38 21.28 11.44
N TYR A 145 7.51 21.21 12.14
CA TYR A 145 7.97 22.29 13.00
C TYR A 145 8.81 23.30 12.20
N TYR A 146 8.46 24.57 12.31
CA TYR A 146 9.16 25.69 11.72
C TYR A 146 9.84 26.51 12.83
N PRO A 147 11.19 26.51 12.91
CA PRO A 147 11.90 27.19 13.99
C PRO A 147 12.01 28.72 13.85
N GLY A 148 11.49 29.33 12.78
CA GLY A 148 11.70 30.74 12.46
C GLY A 148 12.92 30.98 11.56
N GLU A 149 13.43 32.23 11.53
CA GLU A 149 14.61 32.62 10.74
C GLU A 149 15.72 31.56 10.82
N ARG A 150 16.16 31.10 9.65
CA ARG A 150 17.39 30.30 9.53
C ARG A 150 18.57 31.20 9.90
N GLU A 151 18.94 31.26 11.18
CA GLU A 151 20.31 31.66 11.54
C GLU A 151 21.23 30.71 10.77
N GLY A 152 21.95 31.25 9.79
CA GLY A 152 22.83 30.50 8.92
C GLY A 152 23.75 29.63 9.75
N GLY A 153 23.49 28.32 9.75
CA GLY A 153 24.34 27.34 10.39
C GLY A 153 25.70 27.38 9.72
N SER A 154 26.61 28.18 10.27
CA SER A 154 28.03 28.10 9.98
C SER A 154 28.49 26.70 10.37
N PHE A 155 28.55 25.79 9.39
CA PHE A 155 29.33 24.58 9.50
C PHE A 155 30.80 24.99 9.59
N SER A 156 31.28 25.25 10.80
CA SER A 156 32.70 25.29 11.07
C SER A 156 33.20 23.85 10.98
N ARG A 157 33.79 23.51 9.83
CA ARG A 157 34.70 22.37 9.74
C ARG A 157 35.85 22.66 10.70
N GLN A 158 35.85 22.03 11.87
CA GLN A 158 37.07 21.93 12.66
C GLN A 158 38.05 21.01 11.91
N PRO A 159 39.33 21.42 11.78
CA PRO A 159 40.37 20.71 11.04
C PRO A 159 40.81 19.41 11.71
#